data_AF-A0A6G0YD57-F1
#
_entry.id   AF-A0A6G0YD57-F1
#
_cell.length_a   1.000
_cell.length_b   1.000
_cell.length_c   1.000
_cell.angle_alpha   90.00
_cell.angle_beta   90.00
_cell.angle_gamma   90.00
#
_symmetry.space_group_name_H-M   'P 1'
#
loop_
_entity.id
_entity.type
_entity.pdbx_description
1 polymer ?
#
loop_
_entity_poly.entity_id
_entity_poly.type
_entity_poly.pdbx_seq_one_letter_code
_entity_poly.pdbx_strand_id
1 'polypeptide(L)'
;MTPQSFSSLIQTLIKYLVYEKQLIPYPYDRLKLYVQKYKELNFEQKNSCCNQKNKYRLESEKYYKKVSDAIESLETVFQCIENEFLSHVENHIESVVILIGSSVLNPLTVFNINVPELSYSHCEKQHSSRQHIDNVFRNRTIFSLPLIDAQNQVLVIEPQE
;
A
#
# COMPACT_ATOMS: atom_id res chain seq x y z
N MET A 1 -16.08 11.11 6.54
CA MET A 1 -14.68 10.99 6.03
C MET A 1 -14.70 11.21 4.53
N THR A 2 -13.70 11.81 3.90
CA THR A 2 -13.69 12.09 2.44
C THR A 2 -13.15 10.89 1.63
N PRO A 3 -13.50 10.76 0.34
CA PRO A 3 -12.97 9.69 -0.52
C PRO A 3 -11.44 9.70 -0.63
N GLN A 4 -10.83 10.88 -0.71
CA GLN A 4 -9.37 11.05 -0.73
C GLN A 4 -8.70 10.55 0.55
N SER A 5 -9.28 10.87 1.70
CA SER A 5 -8.79 10.43 3.00
C SER A 5 -8.91 8.91 3.16
N PHE A 6 -9.99 8.32 2.64
CA PHE A 6 -10.18 6.87 2.69
C PHE A 6 -9.23 6.12 1.75
N SER A 7 -9.06 6.59 0.52
CA SER A 7 -8.10 5.98 -0.41
C SER A 7 -6.68 6.00 0.18
N SER A 8 -6.30 7.11 0.81
CA SER A 8 -5.02 7.25 1.53
C SER A 8 -4.89 6.27 2.71
N LEU A 9 -5.99 6.02 3.44
CA LEU A 9 -6.04 5.03 4.52
C LEU A 9 -5.82 3.62 3.98
N ILE A 10 -6.54 3.25 2.91
CA ILE A 10 -6.42 1.93 2.26
C ILE A 10 -5.00 1.72 1.72
N GLN A 11 -4.41 2.71 1.04
CA GLN A 11 -3.03 2.64 0.57
C GLN A 11 -2.05 2.40 1.73
N THR A 12 -2.23 3.13 2.84
CA THR A 12 -1.39 2.96 4.04
C THR A 12 -1.55 1.58 4.65
N LEU A 13 -2.78 1.06 4.70
CA LEU A 13 -3.05 -0.28 5.20
C LEU A 13 -2.41 -1.34 4.31
N ILE A 14 -2.51 -1.23 2.98
CA ILE A 14 -1.84 -2.14 2.05
C ILE A 14 -0.33 -2.10 2.29
N LYS A 15 0.30 -0.92 2.37
CA LYS A 15 1.75 -0.77 2.67
C LYS A 15 2.15 -1.48 3.97
N TYR A 16 1.31 -1.39 5.00
CA TYR A 16 1.52 -2.08 6.26
C TYR A 16 1.38 -3.60 6.11
N LEU A 17 0.29 -4.08 5.50
CA LEU A 17 0.00 -5.50 5.34
C LEU A 17 1.08 -6.23 4.52
N VAL A 18 1.54 -5.62 3.42
CA VAL A 18 2.60 -6.24 2.60
C VAL A 18 3.92 -6.37 3.37
N TYR A 19 4.17 -5.47 4.32
CA TYR A 19 5.36 -5.54 5.18
C TYR A 19 5.16 -6.54 6.33
N GLU A 20 4.03 -6.47 7.03
CA GLU A 20 3.69 -7.34 8.17
C GLU A 20 3.60 -8.82 7.76
N LYS A 21 3.02 -9.10 6.58
CA LYS A 21 2.96 -10.45 5.99
C LYS A 21 4.23 -10.87 5.25
N GLN A 22 5.33 -10.11 5.38
CA GLN A 22 6.63 -10.42 4.77
C GLN A 22 6.58 -10.60 3.23
N LEU A 23 5.60 -9.98 2.56
CA LEU A 23 5.53 -9.96 1.09
C LEU A 23 6.62 -9.08 0.49
N ILE A 24 7.09 -8.09 1.26
CA ILE A 24 8.26 -7.27 0.95
C ILE A 24 9.25 -7.27 2.13
N PRO A 25 10.57 -7.19 1.85
CA PRO A 25 11.61 -7.32 2.88
C PRO A 25 11.78 -6.07 3.76
N TYR A 26 11.32 -4.91 3.30
CA TYR A 26 11.45 -3.62 3.99
C TYR A 26 10.18 -2.80 3.81
N PRO A 27 9.91 -1.81 4.68
CA PRO A 27 8.76 -0.94 4.52
C PRO A 27 8.76 -0.26 3.15
N TYR A 28 7.56 -0.14 2.57
CA TYR A 28 7.34 0.42 1.25
C TYR A 28 8.12 1.72 1.00
N ASP A 29 8.03 2.69 1.92
CA ASP A 29 8.66 4.01 1.76
C ASP A 29 10.19 3.90 1.69
N ARG A 30 10.81 2.93 2.39
CA ARG A 30 12.25 2.68 2.29
C ARG A 30 12.64 2.09 0.94
N LEU A 31 11.83 1.15 0.42
CA LEU A 31 12.08 0.57 -0.90
C LEU A 31 11.92 1.62 -2.01
N LYS A 32 10.95 2.52 -1.90
CA LYS A 32 10.77 3.64 -2.82
C LYS A 32 12.00 4.56 -2.83
N LEU A 33 12.51 4.94 -1.66
CA LEU A 33 13.75 5.73 -1.54
C LEU A 33 14.97 4.99 -2.14
N TYR A 34 15.07 3.68 -1.92
CA TYR A 34 16.13 2.87 -2.51
C TYR A 34 16.09 2.90 -4.05
N VAL A 35 14.89 2.72 -4.63
CA VAL A 35 14.70 2.77 -6.08
C VAL A 35 15.06 4.15 -6.64
N GLN A 36 14.63 5.23 -5.99
CA GLN A 36 14.95 6.60 -6.39
C GLN A 36 16.46 6.87 -6.39
N LYS A 37 17.13 6.55 -5.28
CA LYS A 37 18.58 6.74 -5.15
C LYS A 37 19.37 5.92 -6.18
N TYR A 38 18.92 4.70 -6.48
CA TYR A 38 19.56 3.89 -7.50
C TYR A 38 19.41 4.50 -8.91
N LYS A 39 18.25 5.10 -9.23
CA LYS A 39 18.05 5.83 -10.50
C LYS A 39 19.00 7.02 -10.63
N GLU A 40 19.17 7.80 -9.56
CA GLU A 40 20.08 8.95 -9.50
C GLU A 40 21.54 8.53 -9.77
N LEU A 41 22.03 7.54 -9.02
CA LEU A 41 23.42 7.06 -9.14
C LEU A 41 23.74 6.48 -10.53
N ASN A 42 22.79 5.80 -11.17
CA ASN A 42 23.00 5.29 -12.54
C ASN A 42 22.96 6.38 -13.60
N PHE A 43 22.21 7.46 -13.37
CA PHE A 43 22.21 8.61 -14.25
C PHE A 43 23.57 9.32 -14.22
N GLU A 44 24.13 9.49 -13.02
CA GLU A 44 25.48 10.06 -12.83
C GLU A 44 26.58 9.17 -13.43
N GLN A 45 26.49 7.84 -13.26
CA GLN A 45 27.47 6.90 -13.82
C GLN A 45 27.41 6.75 -15.34
N LYS A 46 26.25 6.92 -15.99
CA LYS A 46 26.19 6.96 -17.46
C LYS A 46 26.99 8.13 -18.05
N ASN A 47 27.22 9.19 -17.26
CA ASN A 47 28.04 10.33 -17.65
C ASN A 47 29.53 10.16 -17.29
N SER A 48 29.91 9.12 -16.57
CA SER A 48 31.29 8.84 -16.15
C SER A 48 31.81 7.53 -16.74
N CYS A 49 32.71 7.64 -17.71
CA CYS A 49 33.31 6.54 -18.46
C CYS A 49 34.34 5.77 -17.62
N CYS A 50 33.91 4.82 -16.77
CA CYS A 50 34.85 3.90 -16.15
C CYS A 50 34.30 2.47 -16.04
N ASN A 51 34.79 1.64 -16.97
CA ASN A 51 34.56 0.20 -17.07
C ASN A 51 35.37 -0.55 -16.01
N GLN A 52 34.77 -0.95 -14.89
CA GLN A 52 35.28 -2.05 -14.07
C GLN A 52 34.24 -2.50 -13.05
N LYS A 53 33.77 -3.76 -13.20
CA LYS A 53 33.03 -4.67 -12.26
C LYS A 53 31.76 -5.28 -12.89
N ASN A 54 31.92 -6.05 -13.99
CA ASN A 54 30.79 -6.53 -14.80
C ASN A 54 29.92 -7.63 -14.14
N LYS A 55 30.41 -8.44 -13.21
CA LYS A 55 29.63 -9.58 -12.68
C LYS A 55 28.72 -9.21 -11.51
N TYR A 56 29.24 -8.52 -10.49
CA TYR A 56 28.45 -8.03 -9.35
C TYR A 56 27.39 -7.02 -9.78
N ARG A 57 27.69 -6.23 -10.82
CA ARG A 57 26.79 -5.24 -11.40
C ARG A 57 25.56 -5.87 -12.06
N LEU A 58 25.72 -6.99 -12.78
CA LEU A 58 24.61 -7.69 -13.43
C LEU A 58 23.64 -8.32 -12.43
N GLU A 59 24.14 -8.88 -11.33
CA GLU A 59 23.27 -9.43 -10.27
C GLU A 59 22.54 -8.31 -9.54
N SER A 60 23.23 -7.23 -9.15
CA SER A 60 22.59 -6.08 -8.49
C SER A 60 21.54 -5.41 -9.39
N GLU A 61 21.77 -5.34 -10.70
CA GLU A 61 20.80 -4.82 -11.67
C GLU A 61 19.54 -5.69 -11.76
N LYS A 62 19.67 -7.02 -11.73
CA LYS A 62 18.52 -7.93 -11.71
C LYS A 62 17.68 -7.78 -10.43
N TYR A 63 18.34 -7.69 -9.27
CA TYR A 63 17.64 -7.49 -8.00
C TYR A 63 16.96 -6.12 -7.95
N TYR A 64 17.66 -5.07 -8.38
CA TYR A 64 17.09 -3.74 -8.51
C TYR A 64 15.85 -3.75 -9.41
N LYS A 65 15.93 -4.39 -10.58
CA LYS A 65 14.81 -4.46 -11.52
C LYS A 65 13.59 -5.11 -10.88
N LYS A 66 13.75 -6.25 -10.22
CA LYS A 66 12.64 -6.92 -9.50
C LYS A 66 11.99 -6.00 -8.44
N VAL A 67 12.81 -5.29 -7.66
CA VAL A 67 12.30 -4.36 -6.65
C VAL A 67 11.60 -3.17 -7.31
N SER A 68 12.18 -2.62 -8.36
CA SER A 68 11.60 -1.50 -9.12
C SER A 68 10.24 -1.90 -9.71
N ASP A 69 10.16 -3.05 -10.38
CA ASP A 69 8.94 -3.56 -11.01
C ASP A 69 7.85 -3.80 -9.95
N ALA A 70 8.21 -4.35 -8.77
CA ALA A 70 7.26 -4.56 -7.67
C ALA A 70 6.75 -3.23 -7.08
N ILE A 71 7.62 -2.23 -6.90
CA ILE A 71 7.22 -0.91 -6.41
C ILE A 71 6.34 -0.19 -7.42
N GLU A 72 6.67 -0.28 -8.71
CA GLU A 72 5.86 0.30 -9.78
C GLU A 72 4.46 -0.33 -9.82
N SER A 73 4.37 -1.66 -9.69
CA SER A 73 3.09 -2.36 -9.59
C SER A 73 2.26 -1.88 -8.39
N LEU A 74 2.87 -1.67 -7.23
CA LEU A 74 2.18 -1.12 -6.05
C LEU A 74 1.72 0.34 -6.28
N GLU A 75 2.55 1.20 -6.88
CA GLU A 75 2.16 2.56 -7.24
C GLU A 75 0.96 2.58 -8.19
N THR A 76 0.96 1.70 -9.21
CA THR A 76 -0.20 1.57 -10.12
C THR A 76 -1.46 1.16 -9.35
N VAL A 77 -1.37 0.19 -8.43
CA VAL A 77 -2.50 -0.21 -7.59
C VAL A 77 -3.01 0.97 -6.74
N PHE A 78 -2.11 1.74 -6.13
CA PHE A 78 -2.48 2.91 -5.33
C PHE A 78 -3.19 3.99 -6.14
N GLN A 79 -2.71 4.26 -7.36
CA GLN A 79 -3.35 5.18 -8.29
C GLN A 79 -4.73 4.67 -8.73
N CYS A 80 -4.86 3.37 -9.03
CA CYS A 80 -6.16 2.78 -9.36
C CYS A 80 -7.15 2.92 -8.22
N ILE A 81 -6.75 2.65 -6.98
CA ILE A 81 -7.61 2.82 -5.79
C ILE A 81 -8.05 4.27 -5.64
N GLU A 82 -7.11 5.21 -5.74
CA GLU A 82 -7.41 6.64 -5.63
C GLU A 82 -8.39 7.08 -6.72
N ASN A 83 -8.13 6.68 -7.97
CA ASN A 83 -9.01 6.99 -9.09
C ASN A 83 -10.41 6.41 -8.89
N GLU A 84 -10.54 5.17 -8.40
CA GLU A 84 -11.84 4.52 -8.18
C GLU A 84 -12.71 5.26 -7.14
N PHE A 85 -12.08 5.80 -6.09
CA PHE A 85 -12.79 6.59 -5.08
C PHE A 85 -13.11 8.02 -5.53
N LEU A 86 -12.33 8.58 -6.47
CA LEU A 86 -12.50 9.96 -6.95
C LEU A 86 -13.34 10.08 -8.22
N SER A 87 -13.32 9.08 -9.10
CA SER A 87 -13.96 9.15 -10.42
C SER A 87 -15.48 9.10 -10.35
N HIS A 88 -16.04 8.64 -9.24
CA HIS A 88 -17.46 8.40 -9.10
C HIS A 88 -18.07 9.32 -8.03
N VAL A 89 -18.89 10.25 -8.51
CA VAL A 89 -19.58 11.28 -7.71
C VAL A 89 -20.65 10.69 -6.78
N GLU A 90 -21.11 9.47 -7.06
CA GLU A 90 -22.16 8.75 -6.31
C GLU A 90 -21.82 7.26 -6.10
N ASN A 91 -20.55 6.90 -5.93
CA ASN A 91 -20.19 5.47 -5.80
C ASN A 91 -20.58 4.90 -4.42
N HIS A 92 -21.45 3.90 -4.44
CA HIS A 92 -21.77 3.04 -3.29
C HIS A 92 -20.72 1.93 -3.12
N ILE A 93 -19.43 2.29 -2.96
CA ILE A 93 -18.43 1.28 -2.59
C ILE A 93 -18.72 0.89 -1.13
N GLU A 94 -19.28 -0.29 -0.92
CA GLU A 94 -19.66 -0.78 0.42
C GLU A 94 -18.45 -1.33 1.19
N SER A 95 -17.53 -1.98 0.49
CA SER A 95 -16.34 -2.58 1.11
C SER A 95 -15.15 -2.67 0.16
N VAL A 96 -13.96 -2.74 0.75
CA VAL A 96 -12.69 -3.00 0.08
C VAL A 96 -12.15 -4.34 0.61
N VAL A 97 -11.90 -5.28 -0.30
CA VAL A 97 -11.38 -6.60 0.05
C VAL A 97 -9.94 -6.72 -0.43
N ILE A 98 -9.02 -7.00 0.50
CA ILE A 98 -7.61 -7.28 0.22
C ILE A 98 -7.38 -8.79 0.36
N LEU A 99 -6.98 -9.42 -0.74
CA LEU A 99 -6.69 -10.84 -0.81
C LEU A 99 -5.17 -11.06 -0.86
N ILE A 100 -4.66 -11.89 0.03
CA ILE A 100 -3.27 -12.37 -0.01
C ILE A 100 -3.31 -13.86 -0.27
N GLY A 101 -2.62 -14.34 -1.30
CA GLY A 101 -2.58 -15.75 -1.65
C GLY A 101 -2.26 -15.98 -3.12
N SER A 102 -2.43 -17.23 -3.56
CA SER A 102 -2.14 -17.67 -4.92
C SER A 102 -3.29 -17.44 -5.91
N SER A 103 -4.54 -17.40 -5.44
CA SER A 103 -5.72 -17.22 -6.30
C SER A 103 -6.84 -16.49 -5.56
N VAL A 104 -7.66 -15.78 -6.33
CA VAL A 104 -8.89 -15.12 -5.83
C VAL A 104 -9.89 -16.12 -5.26
N LEU A 105 -9.95 -17.33 -5.83
CA LEU A 105 -10.88 -18.38 -5.38
C LEU A 105 -10.43 -19.07 -4.09
N ASN A 106 -9.12 -19.09 -3.83
CA ASN A 106 -8.51 -19.74 -2.67
C ASN A 106 -7.41 -18.82 -2.08
N PRO A 107 -7.80 -17.68 -1.48
CA PRO A 107 -6.85 -16.78 -0.84
C PRO A 107 -6.31 -17.42 0.45
N LEU A 108 -5.05 -17.14 0.77
CA LEU A 108 -4.45 -17.53 2.04
C LEU A 108 -4.97 -16.65 3.19
N THR A 109 -5.22 -15.38 2.92
CA THR A 109 -5.72 -14.42 3.90
C THR A 109 -6.61 -13.41 3.22
N VAL A 110 -7.70 -13.04 3.89
CA VAL A 110 -8.70 -12.09 3.40
C VAL A 110 -8.90 -11.02 4.45
N PHE A 111 -8.72 -9.76 4.04
CA PHE A 111 -9.06 -8.59 4.86
C PHE A 111 -10.27 -7.92 4.22
N ASN A 112 -11.37 -7.85 4.95
CA ASN A 112 -12.54 -7.11 4.53
C ASN A 112 -12.63 -5.80 5.31
N ILE A 113 -12.66 -4.67 4.59
CA ILE A 113 -12.69 -3.33 5.16
C ILE A 113 -13.99 -2.69 4.71
N ASN A 114 -14.90 -2.48 5.65
CA ASN A 114 -16.15 -1.79 5.35
C ASN A 114 -15.87 -0.32 5.11
N VAL A 115 -16.43 0.23 4.04
CA VAL A 115 -16.33 1.66 3.74
C VAL A 115 -17.34 2.39 4.60
N PRO A 116 -16.90 3.34 5.46
CA PRO A 116 -17.82 4.16 6.23
C PRO A 116 -18.49 5.20 5.31
N GLU A 117 -19.53 5.88 5.79
CA GLU A 117 -20.18 6.94 5.03
C GLU A 117 -19.17 8.03 4.60
N LEU A 118 -19.04 8.19 3.28
CA LEU A 118 -18.12 9.13 2.68
C LEU A 118 -18.80 10.47 2.36
N SER A 119 -18.11 11.56 2.71
CA SER A 119 -18.58 12.93 2.55
C SER A 119 -17.98 13.53 1.27
N TYR A 120 -18.68 13.41 0.13
CA TYR A 120 -18.19 13.81 -1.20
C TYR A 120 -18.17 15.33 -1.43
N SER A 121 -18.92 16.10 -0.64
CA SER A 121 -19.04 17.56 -0.75
C SER A 121 -18.05 18.34 0.12
N HIS A 122 -17.29 17.66 0.99
CA HIS A 122 -16.41 18.32 1.96
C HIS A 122 -14.95 18.34 1.49
N CYS A 123 -14.28 19.49 1.68
CA CYS A 123 -12.88 19.67 1.32
C CYS A 123 -11.98 19.39 2.54
N GLU A 124 -10.98 18.53 2.37
CA GLU A 124 -10.10 18.01 3.44
C GLU A 124 -9.17 19.05 4.11
N LYS A 125 -9.27 20.33 3.74
CA LYS A 125 -8.35 21.38 4.20
C LYS A 125 -8.38 21.64 5.71
N GLN A 126 -9.33 21.07 6.45
CA GLN A 126 -9.50 21.28 7.90
C GLN A 126 -9.19 20.06 8.78
N HIS A 127 -9.01 18.85 8.22
CA HIS A 127 -8.73 17.64 9.00
C HIS A 127 -7.61 16.83 8.36
N SER A 128 -6.52 16.55 9.09
CA SER A 128 -5.43 15.74 8.54
C SER A 128 -5.85 14.26 8.51
N SER A 129 -5.84 13.64 7.33
CA SER A 129 -6.04 12.20 7.13
C SER A 129 -5.15 11.32 8.03
N ARG A 130 -4.02 11.86 8.50
CA ARG A 130 -3.12 11.26 9.51
C ARG A 130 -3.81 10.88 10.82
N GLN A 131 -4.80 11.63 11.29
CA GLN A 131 -5.48 11.30 12.56
C GLN A 131 -6.29 10.01 12.44
N HIS A 132 -6.96 9.79 11.30
CA HIS A 132 -7.67 8.54 11.03
C HIS A 132 -6.72 7.34 10.93
N ILE A 133 -5.58 7.54 10.24
CA ILE A 133 -4.51 6.55 10.15
C ILE A 133 -3.99 6.19 11.55
N ASP A 134 -3.58 7.19 12.34
CA ASP A 134 -3.01 6.99 13.67
C ASP A 134 -3.99 6.28 14.61
N ASN A 135 -5.29 6.57 14.53
CA ASN A 135 -6.31 5.91 15.35
C ASN A 135 -6.48 4.42 14.99
N VAL A 136 -6.49 4.08 13.69
CA VAL A 136 -6.57 2.68 13.23
C VAL A 136 -5.34 1.89 13.69
N PHE A 137 -4.14 2.47 13.60
CA PHE A 137 -2.91 1.78 14.02
C PHE A 137 -2.68 1.78 15.55
N ARG A 138 -3.27 2.70 16.31
CA ARG A 138 -3.23 2.71 17.78
C ARG A 138 -4.13 1.65 18.42
N ASN A 139 -5.26 1.31 17.79
CA ASN A 139 -6.09 0.19 18.18
C ASN A 139 -5.42 -1.15 17.78
N ARG A 140 -4.33 -1.51 18.48
CA ARG A 140 -3.56 -2.75 18.30
C ARG A 140 -4.38 -4.03 18.48
N THR A 141 -5.59 -3.93 19.04
CA THR A 141 -6.52 -5.04 19.23
C THR A 141 -7.08 -5.59 17.92
N ILE A 142 -7.02 -4.84 16.81
CA ILE A 142 -7.57 -5.33 15.53
C ILE A 142 -6.58 -6.26 14.78
N PHE A 143 -5.28 -6.14 15.05
CA PHE A 143 -4.24 -6.86 14.30
C PHE A 143 -3.50 -7.93 15.12
N SER A 144 -3.91 -8.15 16.38
CA SER A 144 -3.33 -9.17 17.27
C SER A 144 -4.37 -10.24 17.63
N LEU A 145 -4.79 -11.04 16.65
CA LEU A 145 -5.48 -12.30 16.92
C LEU A 145 -4.61 -13.48 16.45
N PRO A 146 -4.55 -14.56 17.24
CA PRO A 146 -3.67 -15.68 16.96
C PRO A 146 -4.09 -16.39 15.67
N LEU A 147 -3.12 -17.06 15.04
CA LEU A 147 -3.28 -18.05 13.98
C LEU A 147 -4.31 -19.12 14.38
N ILE A 148 -5.60 -18.85 14.22
CA ILE A 148 -6.65 -19.84 14.27
C ILE A 148 -7.68 -19.47 13.19
N ASP A 149 -7.68 -20.31 12.17
CA ASP A 149 -8.69 -20.52 11.14
C ASP A 149 -8.95 -19.43 10.08
N ALA A 150 -8.94 -19.91 8.84
CA ALA A 150 -9.14 -19.18 7.59
C ALA A 150 -10.59 -18.69 7.39
N GLN A 151 -11.20 -18.08 8.39
CA GLN A 151 -12.57 -17.56 8.30
C GLN A 151 -12.59 -16.07 8.64
N ASN A 152 -12.78 -15.26 7.59
CA ASN A 152 -13.13 -13.83 7.56
C ASN A 152 -12.63 -12.94 8.72
N GLN A 153 -11.56 -12.17 8.47
CA GLN A 153 -11.19 -11.03 9.30
C GLN A 153 -11.94 -9.78 8.83
N VAL A 154 -12.92 -9.34 9.61
CA VAL A 154 -13.68 -8.10 9.37
C VAL A 154 -13.05 -6.97 10.18
N LEU A 155 -12.50 -5.98 9.50
CA LEU A 155 -12.04 -4.72 10.10
C LEU A 155 -13.20 -3.74 10.11
N VAL A 156 -13.84 -3.55 11.27
CA VAL A 156 -14.84 -2.51 11.49
C VAL A 156 -14.13 -1.24 11.94
N ILE A 157 -14.18 -0.20 11.10
CA ILE A 157 -13.73 1.14 11.47
C ILE A 157 -14.97 1.87 12.03
N GLU A 158 -15.08 1.97 13.35
CA GLU A 158 -16.20 2.71 13.97
C GLU A 158 -16.08 4.22 13.72
N PRO A 159 -17.19 4.90 13.40
CA PRO A 159 -17.22 6.35 13.32
C PRO A 159 -17.06 6.97 14.71
N GLN A 160 -16.32 8.06 14.82
CA GLN A 160 -16.25 8.87 16.05
C GLN A 160 -17.46 9.80 16.07
N GLU A 161 -18.25 9.74 17.15
CA GLU A 161 -19.31 10.70 17.52
C GLU A 161 -18.77 12.12 17.75
#